data_AF-A0A9P9CNZ6-F1
#
_entry.id   AF-A0A9P9CNZ6-F1
#
_cell.length_a   1.000
_cell.length_b   1.000
_cell.length_c   1.000
_cell.angle_alpha   90.00
_cell.angle_beta   90.00
_cell.angle_gamma   90.00
#
_symmetry.space_group_name_H-M   'P 1'
#
loop_
_entity.id
_entity.type
_entity.pdbx_description
1 polymer ?
#
loop_
_entity_poly.entity_id
_entity_poly.type
_entity_poly.pdbx_seq_one_letter_code
_entity_poly.pdbx_strand_id
1 'polypeptide(L)'
;MASYNHYQARATAATPPQDMEQAQIQITALQTELYNIQNHNMMLTQQLQQLQQLQSRPPVPSHQERQRRADARLIALCSANRVGISTCNWHATRNKTKEYPARQAPQGMLNCGCTKKDALFEESLARNYVGSYGPGGERIHPVIRGALLALLERRYGYADGDFEIDIQTGVWPPGQDVHFWEQQAAARH
;
A
#
# COMPACT_ATOMS: atom_id res chain seq x y z
N MET A 1 53.82 -94.06 14.51
CA MET A 1 53.41 -93.08 15.53
C MET A 1 53.62 -91.69 14.96
N ALA A 2 52.54 -91.03 14.55
CA ALA A 2 52.56 -89.66 14.03
C ALA A 2 51.78 -88.79 15.01
N SER A 3 52.41 -87.76 15.58
CA SER A 3 51.73 -86.72 16.35
C SER A 3 52.13 -85.35 15.83
N TYR A 4 51.19 -84.80 15.07
CA TYR A 4 50.75 -83.41 14.99
C TYR A 4 51.61 -82.34 15.67
N ASN A 5 52.27 -81.51 14.85
CA ASN A 5 52.63 -80.15 15.23
C ASN A 5 51.51 -79.19 14.81
N HIS A 6 50.90 -78.56 15.80
CA HIS A 6 49.83 -77.57 15.66
C HIS A 6 50.46 -76.20 15.35
N TYR A 7 50.54 -75.82 14.08
CA TYR A 7 50.91 -74.46 13.70
C TYR A 7 49.65 -73.58 13.68
N GLN A 8 49.53 -72.71 14.68
CA GLN A 8 48.58 -71.60 14.69
C GLN A 8 49.03 -70.54 13.66
N ALA A 9 48.28 -70.39 12.58
CA ALA A 9 48.46 -69.29 11.65
C ALA A 9 47.85 -68.01 12.26
N ARG A 10 48.74 -67.06 12.63
CA ARG A 10 48.36 -65.68 12.96
C ARG A 10 47.93 -64.99 11.67
N ALA A 11 46.66 -64.64 11.56
CA ALA A 11 46.16 -63.77 10.49
C ALA A 11 46.79 -62.38 10.66
N THR A 12 47.70 -62.01 9.76
CA THR A 12 48.21 -60.64 9.66
C THR A 12 47.18 -59.79 8.94
N ALA A 13 46.59 -58.81 9.64
CA ALA A 13 45.72 -57.81 9.05
C ALA A 13 46.50 -57.01 7.99
N ALA A 14 46.06 -57.07 6.74
CA ALA A 14 46.63 -56.29 5.66
C ALA A 14 46.26 -54.81 5.85
N THR A 15 47.27 -53.95 5.94
CA THR A 15 47.11 -52.49 5.93
C THR A 15 46.57 -52.02 4.57
N PRO A 16 45.56 -51.14 4.53
CA PRO A 16 45.04 -50.63 3.26
C PRO A 16 46.11 -49.81 2.50
N PRO A 17 46.07 -49.77 1.15
CA PRO A 17 47.01 -48.98 0.34
C PRO A 17 46.94 -47.49 0.69
N GLN A 18 48.09 -46.79 0.74
CA GLN A 18 48.18 -45.37 1.14
C GLN A 18 47.25 -44.44 0.32
N ASP A 19 46.99 -44.77 -0.94
CA ASP A 19 46.10 -43.99 -1.82
C ASP A 19 44.64 -44.01 -1.36
N MET A 20 44.20 -45.10 -0.72
CA MET A 20 42.84 -45.22 -0.16
C MET A 20 42.69 -44.36 1.10
N GLU A 21 43.74 -44.29 1.92
CA GLU A 21 43.73 -43.47 3.14
C GLU A 21 43.70 -41.98 2.79
N GLN A 22 44.47 -41.56 1.79
CA GLN A 22 44.42 -40.19 1.26
C GLN A 22 43.05 -39.84 0.67
N ALA A 23 42.45 -40.75 -0.12
CA ALA A 23 41.10 -40.54 -0.65
C ALA A 23 40.05 -40.42 0.47
N GLN A 24 40.16 -41.20 1.54
CA GLN A 24 39.23 -41.16 2.67
C GLN A 24 39.32 -39.82 3.44
N ILE A 25 40.54 -39.30 3.64
CA ILE A 25 40.77 -37.99 4.24
C ILE A 25 40.11 -36.90 3.39
N GLN A 26 40.28 -36.97 2.07
CA GLN A 26 39.76 -35.98 1.14
C GLN A 26 38.23 -36.00 1.06
N ILE A 27 37.61 -37.19 1.07
CA ILE A 27 36.16 -37.35 1.16
C ILE A 27 35.61 -36.72 2.44
N THR A 28 36.27 -36.97 3.57
CA THR A 28 35.84 -36.43 4.87
C THR A 28 35.93 -34.90 4.91
N ALA A 29 37.00 -34.33 4.33
CA ALA A 29 37.16 -32.88 4.20
C ALA A 29 36.05 -32.25 3.35
N LEU A 30 35.76 -32.84 2.17
CA LEU A 30 34.71 -32.37 1.27
C LEU A 30 33.32 -32.49 1.88
N GLN A 31 33.04 -33.57 2.62
CA GLN A 31 31.76 -33.72 3.34
C GLN A 31 31.57 -32.64 4.41
N THR A 32 32.65 -32.30 5.12
CA THR A 32 32.62 -31.21 6.11
C THR A 32 32.37 -29.86 5.44
N GLU A 33 33.00 -29.62 4.28
CA GLU A 33 32.82 -28.38 3.53
C GLU A 33 31.40 -28.25 2.95
N LEU A 34 30.84 -29.34 2.41
CA LEU A 34 29.44 -29.37 1.95
C LEU A 34 28.46 -29.07 3.08
N TYR A 35 28.67 -29.66 4.26
CA TYR A 35 27.85 -29.38 5.43
C TYR A 35 27.90 -27.89 5.83
N ASN A 36 29.09 -27.29 5.81
CA ASN A 36 29.26 -25.87 6.11
C ASN A 36 28.55 -24.99 5.08
N ILE A 37 28.69 -25.29 3.78
CA ILE A 37 28.04 -24.56 2.70
C ILE A 37 26.50 -24.68 2.79
N GLN A 38 25.98 -25.86 3.11
CA GLN A 38 24.54 -26.07 3.28
C GLN A 38 23.98 -25.25 4.43
N ASN A 39 24.67 -25.24 5.58
CA ASN A 39 24.28 -24.41 6.72
C ASN A 39 24.33 -22.92 6.40
N HIS A 40 25.36 -22.49 5.66
CA HIS A 40 25.48 -21.09 5.27
C HIS A 40 24.37 -20.67 4.29
N ASN A 41 24.05 -21.51 3.30
CA ASN A 41 22.92 -21.29 2.40
C ASN A 41 21.59 -21.22 3.14
N MET A 42 21.38 -22.09 4.12
CA MET A 42 20.17 -22.05 4.95
C MET A 42 20.05 -20.73 5.71
N MET A 43 21.16 -20.23 6.27
CA MET A 43 21.17 -18.95 6.99
C MET A 43 20.92 -17.76 6.05
N LEU A 44 21.56 -17.74 4.88
CA LEU A 44 21.35 -16.70 3.86
C LEU A 44 19.92 -16.70 3.33
N THR A 45 19.33 -17.89 3.15
CA THR A 45 17.93 -18.03 2.71
C THR A 45 16.98 -17.45 3.76
N GLN A 46 17.22 -17.70 5.05
CA GLN A 46 16.44 -17.08 6.13
C GLN A 46 16.60 -15.55 6.15
N GLN A 47 17.82 -15.03 6.00
CA GLN A 47 18.05 -13.59 5.94
C GLN A 47 17.35 -12.94 4.74
N LEU A 48 17.39 -13.57 3.56
CA LEU A 48 16.66 -13.11 2.38
C LEU A 48 15.15 -13.09 2.63
N GLN A 49 14.61 -14.11 3.28
CA GLN A 49 13.19 -14.18 3.63
C GLN A 49 12.78 -13.05 4.58
N GLN A 50 13.64 -12.73 5.55
CA GLN A 50 13.43 -11.63 6.49
C GLN A 50 13.47 -10.26 5.79
N LEU A 51 14.41 -10.07 4.88
CA LEU A 51 14.51 -8.85 4.07
C LEU A 51 13.31 -8.68 3.12
N GLN A 52 12.81 -9.77 2.55
CA GLN A 52 11.60 -9.75 1.71
C GLN A 52 10.36 -9.32 2.50
N GLN A 53 10.22 -9.73 3.76
CA GLN A 53 9.13 -9.27 4.63
C GLN A 53 9.22 -7.77 4.93
N LEU A 54 10.44 -7.22 5.05
CA LEU A 54 10.64 -5.78 5.23
C LEU A 54 10.42 -4.98 3.94
N GLN A 55 10.57 -5.63 2.78
CA GLN A 55 10.39 -5.03 1.45
C GLN A 55 8.98 -5.21 0.87
N SER A 56 8.03 -5.78 1.61
CA SER A 56 6.64 -5.85 1.14
C SER A 56 6.11 -4.42 0.98
N ARG A 57 6.16 -3.92 -0.26
CA ARG A 57 5.57 -2.64 -0.64
C ARG A 57 4.12 -2.67 -0.18
N PRO A 58 3.65 -1.67 0.59
CA PRO A 58 2.27 -1.67 1.00
C PRO A 58 1.38 -1.72 -0.25
N PRO A 59 0.32 -2.54 -0.23
CA PRO A 59 -0.54 -2.69 -1.40
C PRO A 59 -1.16 -1.34 -1.74
N VAL A 60 -1.13 -0.99 -3.03
CA VAL A 60 -1.88 0.16 -3.55
C VAL A 60 -3.34 0.02 -3.09
N PRO A 61 -3.99 1.10 -2.62
CA PRO A 61 -5.38 1.04 -2.18
C PRO A 61 -6.27 0.34 -3.20
N SER A 62 -6.95 -0.69 -2.72
CA SER A 62 -7.94 -1.42 -3.50
C SER A 62 -9.05 -0.49 -3.96
N HIS A 63 -9.78 -0.90 -5.01
CA HIS A 63 -10.95 -0.15 -5.48
C HIS A 63 -11.98 0.06 -4.36
N GLN A 64 -12.18 -0.96 -3.51
CA GLN A 64 -13.11 -0.88 -2.39
C GLN A 64 -12.65 0.14 -1.32
N GLU A 65 -11.36 0.19 -1.02
CA GLU A 65 -10.81 1.19 -0.09
C GLU A 65 -10.96 2.62 -0.62
N ARG A 66 -10.69 2.82 -1.92
CA ARG A 66 -10.93 4.12 -2.58
C ARG A 66 -12.39 4.54 -2.50
N GLN A 67 -13.30 3.62 -2.79
CA GLN A 67 -14.74 3.90 -2.71
C GLN A 67 -15.17 4.28 -1.29
N ARG A 68 -14.77 3.50 -0.27
CA ARG A 68 -15.08 3.81 1.13
C ARG A 68 -14.56 5.17 1.56
N ARG A 69 -13.33 5.51 1.16
CA ARG A 69 -12.74 6.82 1.44
C ARG A 69 -13.53 7.95 0.78
N ALA A 70 -13.90 7.80 -0.49
CA ALA A 70 -14.69 8.79 -1.21
C ALA A 70 -16.06 9.00 -0.57
N ASP A 71 -16.73 7.92 -0.15
CA ASP A 71 -18.03 7.97 0.53
C ASP A 71 -17.91 8.67 1.89
N ALA A 72 -16.87 8.35 2.66
CA ALA A 72 -16.61 9.00 3.94
C ALA A 72 -16.31 10.50 3.78
N ARG A 73 -15.49 10.89 2.80
CA ARG A 73 -15.24 12.30 2.47
C ARG A 73 -16.52 13.04 2.08
N LEU A 74 -17.37 12.40 1.30
CA LEU A 74 -18.65 12.97 0.88
C LEU A 74 -19.56 13.26 2.08
N ILE A 75 -19.59 12.38 3.08
CA ILE A 75 -20.30 12.64 4.34
C ILE A 75 -19.61 13.79 5.10
N ALA A 76 -18.29 13.71 5.30
CA ALA A 76 -17.53 14.68 6.08
C ALA A 76 -17.61 16.13 5.52
N LEU A 77 -17.62 16.27 4.19
CA LEU A 77 -17.51 17.54 3.48
C LEU A 77 -18.83 18.06 2.91
N CYS A 78 -19.71 17.16 2.48
CA CYS A 78 -20.88 17.51 1.68
C CYS A 78 -22.22 17.25 2.39
N SER A 79 -22.22 16.85 3.67
CA SER A 79 -23.47 16.66 4.43
C SER A 79 -24.24 17.97 4.59
N ALA A 80 -25.57 17.86 4.52
CA ALA A 80 -26.45 18.97 4.79
C ALA A 80 -26.41 19.34 6.28
N ASN A 81 -26.47 20.63 6.58
CA ASN A 81 -26.61 21.12 7.95
C ASN A 81 -28.01 20.83 8.51
N ARG A 82 -28.29 21.25 9.76
CA ARG A 82 -29.60 21.05 10.41
C ARG A 82 -30.80 21.58 9.61
N VAL A 83 -30.59 22.69 8.88
CA VAL A 83 -31.63 23.28 8.03
C VAL A 83 -31.75 22.58 6.67
N GLY A 84 -30.94 21.56 6.38
CA GLY A 84 -31.01 20.79 5.15
C GLY A 84 -30.30 21.43 3.96
N ILE A 85 -29.33 22.31 4.20
CA ILE A 85 -28.50 22.92 3.15
C ILE A 85 -27.12 22.28 3.14
N SER A 86 -26.70 21.77 1.97
CA SER A 86 -25.35 21.33 1.66
C SER A 86 -24.74 22.21 0.57
N THR A 87 -23.50 22.66 0.76
CA THR A 87 -22.80 23.49 -0.24
C THR A 87 -21.35 23.06 -0.32
N CYS A 88 -20.74 23.14 -1.52
CA CYS A 88 -19.30 22.92 -1.64
C CYS A 88 -18.54 24.04 -0.94
N ASN A 89 -17.26 23.78 -0.64
CA ASN A 89 -16.42 24.75 0.06
C ASN A 89 -16.38 26.11 -0.67
N TRP A 90 -16.25 26.15 -2.00
CA TRP A 90 -16.23 27.39 -2.79
C TRP A 90 -17.48 28.26 -2.58
N HIS A 91 -18.66 27.65 -2.63
CA HIS A 91 -19.92 28.37 -2.50
C HIS A 91 -20.20 28.78 -1.06
N ALA A 92 -19.71 28.01 -0.08
CA ALA A 92 -19.79 28.36 1.32
C ALA A 92 -19.02 29.65 1.64
N THR A 93 -17.80 29.82 1.13
CA THR A 93 -16.97 31.01 1.43
C THR A 93 -17.45 32.29 0.74
N ARG A 94 -18.10 32.18 -0.41
CA ARG A 94 -18.63 33.34 -1.17
C ARG A 94 -20.07 33.71 -0.84
N ASN A 95 -20.71 32.96 0.08
CA ASN A 95 -22.12 33.09 0.45
C ASN A 95 -23.06 33.29 -0.76
N LYS A 96 -22.84 32.53 -1.83
CA LYS A 96 -23.66 32.62 -3.05
C LYS A 96 -25.08 32.12 -2.78
N THR A 97 -25.99 32.58 -3.64
CA THR A 97 -27.37 32.07 -3.70
C THR A 97 -27.33 30.58 -4.03
N LYS A 98 -28.18 29.83 -3.33
CA LYS A 98 -28.30 28.38 -3.45
C LYS A 98 -29.23 28.13 -4.64
N GLU A 99 -28.85 27.21 -5.51
CA GLU A 99 -29.63 26.84 -6.69
C GLU A 99 -30.88 26.05 -6.27
N TYR A 100 -30.71 25.11 -5.32
CA TYR A 100 -31.80 24.29 -4.81
C TYR A 100 -32.17 24.67 -3.37
N PRO A 101 -33.46 24.79 -3.03
CA PRO A 101 -33.91 24.99 -1.65
C PRO A 101 -33.48 23.87 -0.71
N ALA A 102 -33.53 24.14 0.60
CA ALA A 102 -33.20 23.18 1.65
C ALA A 102 -33.89 21.82 1.43
N ARG A 103 -33.12 20.73 1.50
CA ARG A 103 -33.56 19.33 1.27
C ARG A 103 -34.13 19.03 -0.12
N GLN A 104 -33.98 19.93 -1.09
CA GLN A 104 -34.49 19.78 -2.45
C GLN A 104 -33.40 19.61 -3.52
N ALA A 105 -32.13 19.45 -3.12
CA ALA A 105 -31.06 19.16 -4.07
C ALA A 105 -31.25 17.75 -4.69
N PRO A 106 -31.09 17.59 -6.02
CA PRO A 106 -31.14 16.28 -6.67
C PRO A 106 -30.12 15.29 -6.10
N GLN A 107 -30.38 13.99 -6.28
CA GLN A 107 -29.43 12.95 -5.89
C GLN A 107 -28.08 13.18 -6.60
N GLY A 108 -26.99 13.11 -5.85
CA GLY A 108 -25.64 13.35 -6.38
C GLY A 108 -25.26 14.84 -6.50
N MET A 109 -26.14 15.77 -6.12
CA MET A 109 -25.88 17.22 -6.15
C MET A 109 -25.94 17.86 -4.76
N LEU A 110 -25.41 19.07 -4.66
CA LEU A 110 -25.47 19.95 -3.50
C LEU A 110 -26.47 21.09 -3.74
N ASN A 111 -26.96 21.75 -2.69
CA ASN A 111 -27.86 22.89 -2.82
C ASN A 111 -27.25 24.06 -3.61
N CYS A 112 -25.93 24.13 -3.73
CA CYS A 112 -25.23 25.13 -4.55
C CYS A 112 -25.10 24.75 -6.04
N GLY A 113 -25.78 23.71 -6.53
CA GLY A 113 -25.73 23.32 -7.95
C GLY A 113 -24.55 22.43 -8.35
N CYS A 114 -23.56 22.27 -7.48
CA CYS A 114 -22.38 21.44 -7.77
C CYS A 114 -22.70 19.96 -7.59
N THR A 115 -22.08 19.10 -8.40
CA THR A 115 -22.12 17.66 -8.13
C THR A 115 -21.26 17.33 -6.92
N LYS A 116 -21.56 16.21 -6.25
CA LYS A 116 -20.73 15.74 -5.13
C LYS A 116 -19.31 15.38 -5.57
N LYS A 117 -19.15 14.85 -6.80
CA LYS A 117 -17.84 14.60 -7.40
C LYS A 117 -17.03 15.88 -7.58
N ASP A 118 -17.65 16.93 -8.10
CA ASP A 118 -17.00 18.24 -8.26
C ASP A 118 -16.53 18.80 -6.91
N ALA A 119 -17.34 18.61 -5.85
CA ALA A 119 -17.00 19.09 -4.52
C ALA A 119 -15.82 18.31 -3.90
N LEU A 120 -15.77 16.99 -4.10
CA LEU A 120 -14.62 16.17 -3.69
C LEU A 120 -13.36 16.57 -4.44
N PHE A 121 -13.47 16.73 -5.77
CA PHE A 121 -12.36 17.16 -6.61
C PHE A 121 -11.84 18.55 -6.21
N GLU A 122 -12.73 19.52 -5.96
CA GLU A 122 -12.36 20.84 -5.44
C GLU A 122 -11.53 20.73 -4.15
N GLU A 123 -11.96 19.85 -3.25
CA GLU A 123 -11.30 19.67 -1.96
C GLU A 123 -9.94 18.99 -2.09
N SER A 124 -9.83 17.97 -2.96
CA SER A 124 -8.55 17.34 -3.31
C SER A 124 -7.57 18.34 -3.90
N LEU A 125 -8.03 19.21 -4.82
CA LEU A 125 -7.19 20.29 -5.35
C LEU A 125 -6.74 21.26 -4.26
N ALA A 126 -7.66 21.70 -3.40
CA ALA A 126 -7.34 22.63 -2.31
C ALA A 126 -6.33 22.03 -1.30
N ARG A 127 -6.42 20.73 -0.99
CA ARG A 127 -5.45 20.02 -0.13
C ARG A 127 -4.05 19.95 -0.74
N ASN A 128 -3.97 19.93 -2.06
CA ASN A 128 -2.71 19.90 -2.81
C ASN A 128 -2.28 21.30 -3.27
N TYR A 129 -2.74 22.34 -2.59
CA TYR A 129 -2.40 23.75 -2.83
C TYR A 129 -2.80 24.26 -4.22
N VAL A 130 -3.64 23.53 -4.96
CA VAL A 130 -4.18 23.95 -6.25
C VAL A 130 -5.48 24.71 -6.02
N GLY A 131 -5.43 26.03 -6.22
CA GLY A 131 -6.58 26.91 -5.99
C GLY A 131 -6.93 27.13 -4.51
N SER A 132 -6.00 26.87 -3.57
CA SER A 132 -6.19 27.18 -2.15
C SER A 132 -5.77 28.63 -1.82
N TYR A 133 -6.61 29.35 -1.07
CA TYR A 133 -6.39 30.72 -0.60
C TYR A 133 -5.34 30.79 0.52
N GLY A 134 -4.27 31.57 0.31
CA GLY A 134 -3.99 32.70 1.20
C GLY A 134 -5.06 33.80 0.97
N PRO A 135 -5.28 34.74 1.91
CA PRO A 135 -6.39 35.69 1.82
C PRO A 135 -6.36 36.49 0.50
N GLY A 136 -7.37 36.29 -0.36
CA GLY A 136 -7.50 36.93 -1.69
C GLY A 136 -7.42 36.04 -2.95
N GLY A 137 -6.81 34.85 -2.95
CA GLY A 137 -6.59 34.04 -4.18
C GLY A 137 -7.76 33.19 -4.71
N GLU A 138 -8.23 33.44 -5.94
CA GLU A 138 -9.38 32.77 -6.57
C GLU A 138 -9.35 31.23 -6.57
N ARG A 139 -10.23 30.60 -5.77
CA ARG A 139 -10.55 29.16 -5.93
C ARG A 139 -11.10 28.89 -7.35
N ILE A 140 -10.66 27.79 -7.95
CA ILE A 140 -11.02 27.39 -9.33
C ILE A 140 -12.52 27.52 -9.56
N HIS A 141 -12.87 28.23 -10.62
CA HIS A 141 -14.25 28.46 -11.02
C HIS A 141 -14.95 27.12 -11.32
N PRO A 142 -16.22 26.92 -10.92
CA PRO A 142 -16.94 25.66 -11.12
C PRO A 142 -16.92 25.11 -12.56
N VAL A 143 -16.96 26.00 -13.56
CA VAL A 143 -16.91 25.63 -14.99
C VAL A 143 -15.59 24.96 -15.37
N ILE A 144 -14.45 25.53 -14.93
CA ILE A 144 -13.12 24.95 -15.22
C ILE A 144 -12.95 23.66 -14.44
N ARG A 145 -13.42 23.63 -13.20
CA ARG A 145 -13.33 22.45 -12.33
C ARG A 145 -13.99 21.21 -12.95
N GLY A 146 -15.23 21.34 -13.43
CA GLY A 146 -15.94 20.21 -14.04
C GLY A 146 -15.27 19.71 -15.33
N ALA A 147 -14.83 20.64 -16.18
CA ALA A 147 -14.11 20.29 -17.41
C ALA A 147 -12.77 19.60 -17.12
N LEU A 148 -12.03 20.07 -16.11
CA LEU A 148 -10.77 19.47 -15.68
C LEU A 148 -10.97 18.08 -15.09
N LEU A 149 -11.97 17.91 -14.21
CA LEU A 149 -12.31 16.59 -13.65
C LEU A 149 -12.64 15.59 -14.76
N ALA A 150 -13.51 15.96 -15.70
CA ALA A 150 -13.89 15.10 -16.82
C ALA A 150 -12.68 14.73 -17.70
N LEU A 151 -11.76 15.67 -17.93
CA LEU A 151 -10.52 15.40 -18.66
C LEU A 151 -9.66 14.37 -17.90
N LEU A 152 -9.48 14.55 -16.60
CA LEU A 152 -8.65 13.69 -15.76
C LEU A 152 -9.23 12.28 -15.62
N GLU A 153 -10.53 12.16 -15.39
CA GLU A 153 -11.24 10.87 -15.37
C GLU A 153 -11.05 10.16 -16.73
N ARG A 154 -11.28 10.86 -17.84
CA ARG A 154 -11.27 10.25 -19.19
C ARG A 154 -9.88 9.89 -19.70
N ARG A 155 -8.87 10.76 -19.48
CA ARG A 155 -7.52 10.59 -20.05
C ARG A 155 -6.58 9.83 -19.13
N TYR A 156 -6.76 9.97 -17.82
CA TYR A 156 -5.81 9.47 -16.82
C TYR A 156 -6.45 8.50 -15.83
N GLY A 157 -7.76 8.24 -15.95
CA GLY A 157 -8.45 7.32 -15.03
C GLY A 157 -8.52 7.85 -13.60
N TYR A 158 -8.48 9.17 -13.43
CA TYR A 158 -8.49 9.80 -12.11
C TYR A 158 -9.66 9.33 -11.24
N ALA A 159 -9.36 8.98 -9.99
CA ALA A 159 -10.30 8.71 -8.94
C ALA A 159 -10.03 9.60 -7.71
N ASP A 160 -11.05 9.79 -6.87
CA ASP A 160 -10.88 10.49 -5.60
C ASP A 160 -9.80 9.81 -4.75
N GLY A 161 -8.90 10.59 -4.17
CA GLY A 161 -7.77 10.08 -3.42
C GLY A 161 -6.47 10.00 -4.20
N ASP A 162 -6.50 10.02 -5.54
CA ASP A 162 -5.29 9.79 -6.35
C ASP A 162 -4.23 10.88 -6.15
N PHE A 163 -4.63 12.14 -5.90
CA PHE A 163 -3.68 13.23 -5.63
C PHE A 163 -3.00 13.11 -4.27
N GLU A 164 -3.65 12.45 -3.32
CA GLU A 164 -3.11 12.27 -1.99
C GLU A 164 -2.25 11.01 -1.86
N ILE A 165 -2.25 10.11 -2.85
CA ILE A 165 -1.40 8.92 -2.80
C ILE A 165 0.07 9.34 -2.98
N ASP A 166 0.91 8.94 -2.04
CA ASP A 166 2.36 9.07 -2.17
C ASP A 166 2.84 8.16 -3.30
N ILE A 167 3.50 8.74 -4.30
CA ILE A 167 4.01 8.03 -5.48
C ILE A 167 5.08 6.99 -5.16
N GLN A 168 5.84 7.17 -4.09
CA GLN A 168 6.91 6.26 -3.67
C GLN A 168 6.30 5.06 -2.95
N THR A 169 5.49 5.33 -1.95
CA THR A 169 4.94 4.29 -1.06
C THR A 169 3.68 3.63 -1.64
N GLY A 170 2.91 4.35 -2.47
CA GLY A 170 1.67 3.88 -3.06
C GLY A 170 0.48 3.92 -2.09
N VAL A 171 0.61 4.56 -0.94
CA VAL A 171 -0.43 4.69 0.09
C VAL A 171 -0.81 6.15 0.32
N TRP A 172 -1.97 6.38 0.92
CA TRP A 172 -2.28 7.70 1.46
C TRP A 172 -1.36 8.01 2.66
N PRO A 173 -0.93 9.28 2.80
CA PRO A 173 -0.16 9.70 3.95
C PRO A 173 -0.97 9.54 5.24
N PRO A 174 -0.28 9.45 6.40
CA PRO A 174 -0.93 9.39 7.69
C PRO A 174 -1.97 10.51 7.86
N GLY A 175 -3.16 10.16 8.35
CA GLY A 175 -4.26 11.12 8.51
C GLY A 175 -5.00 11.48 7.21
N GLN A 176 -4.79 10.72 6.13
CA GLN A 176 -5.58 10.83 4.89
C GLN A 176 -6.10 9.48 4.38
N ASP A 177 -5.93 8.41 5.17
CA ASP A 177 -6.42 7.08 4.88
C ASP A 177 -7.95 6.96 5.03
N VAL A 178 -8.47 5.77 4.72
CA VAL A 178 -9.91 5.48 4.82
C VAL A 178 -10.42 5.70 6.24
N HIS A 179 -9.68 5.23 7.25
CA HIS A 179 -10.13 5.23 8.64
C HIS A 179 -10.24 6.64 9.20
N PHE A 180 -9.28 7.51 8.90
CA PHE A 180 -9.33 8.93 9.23
C PHE A 180 -10.61 9.58 8.68
N TRP A 181 -10.92 9.34 7.42
CA TRP A 181 -12.10 9.94 6.80
C TRP A 181 -13.41 9.35 7.33
N GLU A 182 -13.45 8.05 7.64
CA GLU A 182 -14.60 7.41 8.30
C GLU A 182 -14.85 8.03 9.69
N GLN A 183 -13.80 8.32 10.47
CA GLN A 183 -13.92 9.02 11.75
C GLN A 183 -14.45 10.45 11.57
N GLN A 184 -13.94 11.20 10.59
CA GLN A 184 -14.41 12.55 10.28
C GLN A 184 -15.87 12.56 9.82
N ALA A 185 -16.28 11.54 9.08
CA ALA A 185 -17.68 11.35 8.68
C ALA A 185 -18.57 11.07 9.90
N ALA A 186 -18.13 10.20 10.81
CA ALA A 186 -18.85 9.87 12.04
C ALA A 186 -19.06 11.10 12.94
N ALA A 187 -18.07 12.01 13.00
CA ALA A 187 -18.16 13.23 13.80
C ALA A 187 -19.15 14.30 13.25
N ARG A 188 -19.68 14.13 12.03
CA ARG A 188 -20.68 15.02 11.44
C ARG A 188 -22.13 14.66 11.81
N HIS A 189 -22.36 13.49 12.39
CA HIS A 189 -23.64 13.02 12.90
C HIS A 189 -23.88 13.50 14.33
#